data_AF-A0A1Q9YK02-F1
#
_entry.id   AF-A0A1Q9YK02-F1
#
_cell.length_a   1.000
_cell.length_b   1.000
_cell.length_c   1.000
_cell.angle_alpha   90.00
_cell.angle_beta   90.00
_cell.angle_gamma   90.00
#
_symmetry.space_group_name_H-M   'P 1'
#
loop_
_entity.id
_entity.type
_entity.pdbx_description
1 polymer ?
#
loop_
_entity_poly.entity_id
_entity_poly.type
_entity_poly.pdbx_seq_one_letter_code
_entity_poly.pdbx_strand_id
1 'polypeptide(L)' 'EGKGLCRQRSIQVEGAFGILKQDRGMTRFRRRGLKGVKMEFLLNCLGLNLYKYHLFWLKQRANNLIGKLN' A
#
# COMPACT_ATOMS: atom_id res chain seq x y z
N GLU A 1 3.27 -3.82 -26.35
CA GLU A 1 3.29 -2.89 -25.19
C GLU A 1 2.36 -3.32 -24.04
N GLY A 2 1.06 -3.59 -24.28
CA GLY A 2 0.11 -3.91 -23.20
C GLY A 2 0.46 -5.10 -22.29
N LYS A 3 1.09 -6.16 -22.82
CA LYS A 3 1.50 -7.34 -22.02
C LYS A 3 2.51 -6.99 -20.90
N GLY A 4 3.40 -6.01 -21.15
CA GLY A 4 4.38 -5.56 -20.17
C GLY A 4 3.74 -4.80 -19.00
N LEU A 5 2.80 -3.90 -19.31
CA LEU A 5 2.05 -3.14 -18.31
C LEU A 5 1.21 -4.04 -17.40
N CYS A 6 0.56 -5.07 -17.94
CA CYS A 6 -0.17 -6.05 -17.15
C CYS A 6 0.75 -6.81 -16.18
N ARG A 7 1.93 -7.24 -16.65
CA ARG A 7 2.92 -7.91 -15.79
C ARG A 7 3.42 -6.98 -14.68
N GLN A 8 3.72 -5.73 -14.99
CA GLN A 8 4.15 -4.74 -13.99
C GLN A 8 3.09 -4.50 -12.91
N ARG A 9 1.81 -4.41 -13.31
CA ARG A 9 0.68 -4.28 -12.39
C ARG A 9 0.52 -5.50 -11.50
N SER A 10 0.68 -6.70 -12.05
CA SER A 10 0.63 -7.95 -11.27
C SER A 10 1.70 -7.97 -10.17
N ILE A 11 2.95 -7.62 -10.52
CA ILE A 11 4.06 -7.58 -9.57
C ILE A 11 3.82 -6.58 -8.43
N GLN A 12 3.31 -5.38 -8.75
CA GLN A 12 3.01 -4.37 -7.74
C GLN A 12 1.88 -4.82 -6.79
N VAL A 13 0.87 -5.47 -7.35
CA VAL A 13 -0.28 -5.99 -6.60
C VAL A 13 0.13 -7.10 -5.63
N GLU A 14 1.02 -8.00 -6.05
CA GLU A 14 1.58 -9.06 -5.19
C GLU A 14 2.26 -8.49 -3.94
N GLY A 15 3.10 -7.46 -4.10
CA GLY A 15 3.74 -6.79 -2.96
C GLY A 15 2.74 -6.13 -2.00
N ALA A 16 1.67 -5.52 -2.52
CA ALA A 16 0.61 -4.95 -1.70
C ALA A 16 -0.17 -6.03 -0.91
N PHE A 17 -0.45 -7.18 -1.54
CA PHE A 17 -1.09 -8.30 -0.86
C PHE A 17 -0.21 -8.92 0.22
N GLY A 18 1.11 -8.98 0.01
CA GLY A 18 2.07 -9.42 1.03
C GLY A 18 1.96 -8.58 2.31
N ILE A 19 2.04 -7.25 2.19
CA ILE A 19 1.92 -6.32 3.32
C ILE A 19 0.56 -6.45 4.00
N LEU A 20 -0.52 -6.50 3.21
CA LEU A 20 -1.88 -6.59 3.73
C LEU A 20 -2.12 -7.90 4.52
N LYS A 21 -1.64 -9.03 4.00
CA LYS A 21 -1.87 -10.34 4.62
C LYS A 21 -0.92 -10.63 5.77
N GLN A 22 0.38 -10.39 5.58
CA GLN A 22 1.43 -10.75 6.54
C GLN A 22 1.60 -9.65 7.58
N ASP A 23 1.95 -8.42 7.16
CA ASP A 23 2.27 -7.35 8.11
C ASP A 23 1.04 -6.82 8.84
N ARG A 24 -0.10 -6.72 8.14
CA ARG A 24 -1.37 -6.24 8.73
C ARG A 24 -2.29 -7.35 9.24
N GLY A 25 -1.88 -8.62 9.07
CA GLY A 25 -2.64 -9.77 9.57
C GLY A 25 -4.04 -9.93 8.96
N MET A 26 -4.30 -9.36 7.78
CA MET A 26 -5.61 -9.46 7.12
C MET A 26 -5.74 -10.81 6.40
N THR A 27 -5.89 -11.88 7.20
CA THR A 27 -6.06 -13.25 6.70
C THR A 27 -7.49 -13.56 6.29
N ARG A 28 -8.47 -12.85 6.87
CA ARG A 28 -9.90 -12.97 6.58
C ARG A 28 -10.61 -11.62 6.67
N PHE A 29 -11.68 -11.46 5.89
CA PHE A 29 -12.61 -10.35 6.07
C PHE A 29 -13.47 -10.58 7.31
N ARG A 30 -13.69 -9.51 8.07
CA ARG A 30 -14.52 -9.51 9.29
C ARG A 30 -15.97 -9.17 8.96
N ARG A 31 -16.21 -8.35 7.94
CA ARG A 31 -17.55 -7.96 7.50
C ARG A 31 -18.20 -9.07 6.65
N ARG A 32 -19.53 -9.16 6.71
CA ARG A 32 -20.34 -10.06 5.88
C ARG A 32 -21.01 -9.29 4.75
N GLY A 33 -21.33 -9.99 3.67
CA GLY A 33 -21.94 -9.43 2.47
C GLY A 33 -20.95 -8.64 1.60
N LEU A 34 -21.17 -8.66 0.28
CA LEU A 34 -20.24 -8.10 -0.70
C LEU A 34 -19.93 -6.62 -0.45
N LYS A 35 -20.94 -5.82 -0.11
CA LYS A 35 -20.79 -4.39 0.19
C LYS A 35 -19.87 -4.15 1.40
N GLY A 36 -20.05 -4.93 2.47
CA GLY A 36 -19.25 -4.80 3.68
C GLY A 36 -17.80 -5.23 3.47
N VAL A 37 -17.60 -6.36 2.78
CA VAL A 37 -16.27 -6.86 2.41
C VAL A 37 -15.54 -5.86 1.50
N LYS A 38 -16.23 -5.29 0.51
CA LYS A 38 -15.66 -4.29 -0.40
C LYS A 38 -15.22 -3.03 0.37
N MET A 39 -16.04 -2.55 1.30
CA MET A 39 -15.68 -1.42 2.16
C MET A 39 -14.44 -1.72 3.01
N GLU A 40 -14.40 -2.88 3.66
CA GLU A 40 -13.26 -3.32 4.49
C GLU A 40 -11.97 -3.38 3.67
N PHE A 41 -12.02 -3.95 2.47
CA PHE A 41 -10.87 -4.01 1.57
C PHE A 41 -10.41 -2.62 1.13
N LEU A 42 -11.34 -1.74 0.72
CA LEU A 42 -11.03 -0.38 0.28
C LEU A 42 -10.38 0.46 1.39
N LEU A 43 -10.88 0.36 2.63
CA LEU A 43 -10.29 1.06 3.77
C LEU A 43 -8.87 0.59 4.08
N ASN A 44 -8.61 -0.71 3.96
CA ASN A 44 -7.26 -1.25 4.13
C ASN A 44 -6.29 -0.72 3.06
N CYS A 45 -6.73 -0.70 1.79
CA CYS A 45 -5.95 -0.12 0.69
C CYS A 45 -5.70 1.39 0.90
N LEU A 46 -6.72 2.14 1.32
CA LEU A 46 -6.58 3.57 1.64
C LEU A 46 -5.54 3.80 2.74
N GLY A 47 -5.65 3.05 3.85
CA GLY A 47 -4.69 3.14 4.95
C GLY A 47 -3.27 2.73 4.54
N LEU A 48 -3.10 1.84 3.55
CA LEU A 48 -1.78 1.51 3.00
C LEU A 48 -1.21 2.66 2.18
N ASN A 49 -2.03 3.31 1.35
CA ASN A 49 -1.61 4.46 0.56
C ASN A 49 -1.21 5.64 1.43
N LEU A 50 -2.00 5.95 2.47
CA LEU A 50 -1.68 7.00 3.43
C LEU A 50 -0.37 6.73 4.18
N TYR A 51 -0.15 5.49 4.61
CA TYR A 51 1.10 5.08 5.26
C TYR A 51 2.31 5.29 4.35
N LYS A 52 2.23 4.82 3.09
CA LYS A 52 3.31 5.01 2.11
C LYS A 52 3.59 6.48 1.84
N TYR A 53 2.54 7.29 1.72
CA TYR A 53 2.67 8.73 1.52
C TYR A 53 3.37 9.41 2.70
N HIS A 54 2.99 9.05 3.93
CA HIS A 54 3.61 9.59 5.13
C HIS A 54 5.11 9.25 5.20
N LEU A 55 5.48 7.99 4.96
CA LEU A 55 6.88 7.57 4.91
C LEU A 55 7.67 8.29 3.81
N PHE A 56 7.07 8.48 2.64
CA PHE A 56 7.68 9.23 1.55
C PHE A 56 7.97 10.68 1.97
N TRP A 57 7.03 11.33 2.65
CA TRP A 57 7.21 12.68 3.16
C TRP A 57 8.32 12.76 4.23
N LEU A 58 8.36 11.82 5.17
CA LEU A 58 9.43 11.73 6.18
C LEU A 58 10.81 11.57 5.52
N LYS A 59 10.92 10.72 4.51
CA LYS A 59 12.16 10.52 3.75
C LYS A 59 12.62 11.80 3.06
N GLN A 60 11.71 12.52 2.41
CA GLN A 60 12.04 13.81 1.80
C GLN A 60 12.53 14.82 2.83
N ARG A 61 11.89 14.88 4.00
CA ARG A 61 12.31 15.78 5.08
C ARG A 61 13.70 15.45 5.61
N ALA A 62 14.01 14.17 5.80
CA ALA A 62 15.35 13.73 6.20
C ALA A 62 16.42 14.08 5.15
N ASN A 63 16.14 13.84 3.87
CA ASN A 63 17.05 14.19 2.78
C ASN A 63 17.32 15.70 2.71
N ASN A 64 16.28 16.53 2.90
CA ASN A 64 16.42 17.99 2.92
C ASN A 64 17.25 18.49 4.11
N LEU A 65 17.22 17.78 5.25
CA LEU A 65 18.06 18.10 6.40
C LEU A 65 19.53 17.72 6.14
N ILE A 66 19.78 16.53 5.58
CA ILE A 66 21.13 16.09 5.21
C ILE A 66 21.74 17.04 4.17
N GLY A 67 20.97 17.43 3.15
CA GLY A 67 21.44 18.39 2.14
C GLY A 67 21.66 19.82 2.65
N LYS A 68 21.22 20.15 3.87
CA LYS A 68 21.55 21.43 4.54
C LYS A 68 22.78 21.34 5.44
N LEU A 69 23.17 20.12 5.85
CA LEU A 69 24.32 19.85 6.71
C LEU A 69 25.62 19.69 5.90
N ASN A 70 25.50 19.33 4.62
CA ASN A 70 26.59 19.29 3.64
C ASN A 70 26.67 20.61 2.88
#